data_AF-A0AAU9WUC6-F1
#
_entry.id   AF-A0AAU9WUC6-F1
#
_cell.length_a   1.000
_cell.length_b   1.000
_cell.length_c   1.000
_cell.angle_alpha   90.00
_cell.angle_beta   90.00
_cell.angle_gamma   90.00
#
_symmetry.space_group_name_H-M   'P 1'
#
loop_
_entity.id
_entity.type
_entity.pdbx_description
1 polymer ?
#
loop_
_entity_poly.entity_id
_entity_poly.type
_entity_poly.pdbx_seq_one_letter_code
_entity_poly.pdbx_strand_id
1 'polypeptide(L)'
;MGLPHYEKSLAMTQSSRKYRTSSNSKSKRKDLHPAHMHDHSHGKGDQRTVANVRERQRTQALNEAFNKLRKIIPTLPSDKLSKIQTLRLAARYIDFLCQVLGNNEKHPNSTASSCFIAHERLSYAFSVWRMEGAWFQHQ
;
A
#
# COMPACT_ATOMS: atom_id res chain seq x y z
N MET A 1 37.22 -55.40 18.86
CA MET A 1 35.76 -55.41 19.11
C MET A 1 35.15 -54.32 18.24
N GLY A 2 34.37 -54.67 17.22
CA GLY A 2 33.75 -53.70 16.31
C GLY A 2 32.28 -53.51 16.63
N LEU A 3 31.82 -52.26 16.74
CA LEU A 3 30.41 -51.92 16.87
C LEU A 3 29.74 -51.95 15.48
N PRO A 4 28.55 -52.57 15.32
CA PRO A 4 27.82 -52.51 14.06
C PRO A 4 27.28 -51.10 13.80
N HIS A 5 27.52 -50.61 12.60
CA HIS A 5 27.13 -49.28 12.14
C HIS A 5 25.62 -49.24 11.87
N TYR A 6 24.87 -48.40 12.59
CA TYR A 6 23.45 -48.19 12.32
C TYR A 6 23.24 -46.98 11.40
N GLU A 7 22.78 -47.20 10.17
CA GLU A 7 22.33 -46.13 9.29
C GLU A 7 20.95 -45.62 9.75
N LYS A 8 20.92 -44.44 10.40
CA LYS A 8 19.67 -43.68 10.59
C LYS A 8 19.46 -42.74 9.41
N SER A 9 18.71 -43.20 8.41
CA SER A 9 18.19 -42.33 7.35
C SER A 9 17.19 -41.33 7.96
N LEU A 10 17.64 -40.08 8.16
CA LEU A 10 16.76 -38.97 8.49
C LEU A 10 16.07 -38.49 7.21
N ALA A 11 14.88 -39.05 6.96
CA ALA A 11 14.03 -38.62 5.84
C ALA A 11 13.60 -37.15 6.02
N MET A 12 14.26 -36.23 5.31
CA MET A 12 13.86 -34.83 5.24
C MET A 12 12.50 -34.73 4.56
N THR A 13 11.46 -34.38 5.32
CA THR A 13 10.10 -34.17 4.79
C THR A 13 10.05 -32.91 3.91
N GLN A 14 10.37 -33.04 2.62
CA GLN A 14 10.21 -31.95 1.67
C GLN A 14 8.71 -31.66 1.46
N SER A 15 8.24 -30.54 2.03
CA SER A 15 6.88 -30.05 1.84
C SER A 15 6.69 -29.59 0.39
N SER A 16 6.27 -30.51 -0.48
CA SER A 16 6.06 -30.25 -1.89
C SER A 16 4.83 -29.36 -2.11
N ARG A 17 5.07 -28.03 -2.19
CA ARG A 17 4.08 -27.06 -2.66
C ARG A 17 3.72 -27.36 -4.11
N LYS A 18 2.60 -28.05 -4.32
CA LYS A 18 2.00 -28.24 -5.64
C LYS A 18 1.61 -26.88 -6.24
N TYR A 19 2.47 -26.33 -7.10
CA TYR A 19 2.11 -25.21 -7.96
C TYR A 19 1.02 -25.66 -8.92
N ARG A 20 -0.19 -25.13 -8.72
CA ARG A 20 -1.36 -25.46 -9.53
C ARG A 20 -1.30 -24.67 -10.83
N THR A 21 -0.84 -25.31 -11.90
CA THR A 21 -0.82 -24.70 -13.24
C THR A 21 -2.26 -24.52 -13.76
N SER A 22 -2.54 -23.35 -14.33
CA SER A 22 -3.86 -23.03 -14.89
C SER A 22 -3.93 -23.42 -16.38
N SER A 23 -4.36 -24.64 -16.66
CA SER A 23 -4.71 -25.07 -18.02
C SER A 23 -6.11 -24.58 -18.39
N ASN A 24 -6.17 -23.46 -19.12
CA ASN A 24 -7.41 -22.94 -19.70
C ASN A 24 -7.68 -23.61 -21.07
N SER A 25 -8.48 -24.67 -21.09
CA SER A 25 -8.93 -25.34 -22.32
C SER A 25 -10.46 -25.47 -22.35
N LYS A 26 -11.05 -25.06 -23.48
CA LYS A 26 -12.49 -24.82 -23.66
C LYS A 26 -13.31 -26.10 -23.91
N SER A 27 -14.61 -26.00 -23.58
CA SER A 27 -15.76 -26.67 -24.21
C SER A 27 -15.87 -28.21 -24.19
N LYS A 28 -16.89 -28.69 -23.46
CA LYS A 28 -17.82 -29.70 -24.00
C LYS A 28 -19.21 -29.57 -23.37
N ARG A 29 -20.23 -29.28 -24.19
CA ARG A 29 -21.65 -29.17 -23.78
C ARG A 29 -22.22 -30.57 -23.54
N LYS A 30 -23.17 -30.70 -22.61
CA LYS A 30 -24.05 -31.86 -22.43
C LYS A 30 -25.38 -31.38 -21.85
N ASP A 31 -26.47 -31.85 -22.43
CA ASP A 31 -27.83 -31.36 -22.28
C ASP A 31 -28.72 -32.63 -22.26
N LEU A 32 -29.89 -32.74 -21.62
CA LEU A 32 -30.80 -31.80 -20.94
C LEU A 32 -31.28 -32.39 -19.59
N HIS A 33 -31.95 -31.62 -18.72
CA HIS A 33 -33.32 -31.88 -18.18
C HIS A 33 -33.67 -30.94 -16.98
N PRO A 34 -34.85 -30.28 -16.97
CA PRO A 34 -35.28 -29.41 -15.86
C PRO A 34 -36.28 -30.11 -14.93
N ALA A 35 -35.93 -30.31 -13.66
CA ALA A 35 -36.89 -30.72 -12.62
C ALA A 35 -36.47 -30.22 -11.23
N HIS A 36 -37.48 -29.87 -10.43
CA HIS A 36 -37.42 -29.39 -9.05
C HIS A 36 -36.75 -28.03 -8.79
N MET A 37 -37.60 -27.02 -8.62
CA MET A 37 -37.24 -25.79 -7.92
C MET A 37 -36.92 -26.12 -6.45
N HIS A 38 -35.67 -25.93 -6.05
CA HIS A 38 -35.32 -25.61 -4.66
C HIS A 38 -34.92 -24.13 -4.62
N ASP A 39 -35.96 -23.30 -4.63
CA ASP A 39 -35.86 -21.98 -4.00
C ASP A 39 -35.56 -22.14 -2.48
N HIS A 40 -35.17 -21.06 -1.81
CA HIS A 40 -34.73 -20.98 -0.40
C HIS A 40 -33.23 -21.28 -0.11
N SER A 41 -32.32 -20.95 -1.04
CA SER A 41 -30.90 -20.73 -0.69
C SER A 41 -30.18 -19.60 -1.44
N HIS A 42 -30.87 -18.88 -2.33
CA HIS A 42 -30.26 -17.80 -3.12
C HIS A 42 -29.90 -16.55 -2.29
N GLY A 43 -30.64 -16.24 -1.22
CA GLY A 43 -30.44 -15.01 -0.44
C GLY A 43 -29.08 -14.87 0.26
N LYS A 44 -28.51 -15.96 0.81
CA LYS A 44 -27.25 -15.89 1.59
C LYS A 44 -26.01 -15.72 0.71
N GLY A 45 -25.98 -16.36 -0.45
CA GLY A 45 -24.88 -16.24 -1.41
C GLY A 45 -24.83 -14.84 -2.04
N ASP A 46 -25.99 -14.28 -2.34
CA ASP A 46 -26.11 -12.97 -2.96
C ASP A 46 -25.79 -11.85 -1.94
N GLN A 47 -26.31 -11.93 -0.72
CA GLN A 47 -25.93 -11.03 0.39
C GLN A 47 -24.41 -11.02 0.65
N ARG A 48 -23.75 -12.19 0.62
CA ARG A 48 -22.28 -12.28 0.76
C ARG A 48 -21.56 -11.62 -0.42
N THR A 49 -22.10 -11.74 -1.62
CA THR A 49 -21.55 -11.12 -2.84
C THR A 49 -21.69 -9.59 -2.78
N VAL A 50 -22.87 -9.07 -2.42
CA VAL A 50 -23.13 -7.65 -2.20
C VAL A 50 -22.23 -7.08 -1.10
N ALA A 51 -22.05 -7.79 0.02
CA ALA A 51 -21.14 -7.38 1.09
C ALA A 51 -19.67 -7.29 0.62
N ASN A 52 -19.20 -8.28 -0.15
CA ASN A 52 -17.84 -8.27 -0.73
C ASN A 52 -17.65 -7.12 -1.73
N VAL A 53 -18.66 -6.80 -2.54
CA VAL A 53 -18.63 -5.67 -3.47
C VAL A 53 -18.55 -4.34 -2.71
N ARG A 54 -19.37 -4.17 -1.66
CA ARG A 54 -19.37 -2.98 -0.81
C ARG A 54 -18.02 -2.76 -0.12
N GLU A 55 -17.41 -3.82 0.42
CA GLU A 55 -16.09 -3.70 1.09
C GLU A 55 -14.96 -3.42 0.09
N ARG A 56 -15.03 -3.98 -1.13
CA ARG A 56 -14.13 -3.62 -2.24
C ARG A 56 -14.25 -2.14 -2.58
N GLN A 57 -15.47 -1.61 -2.72
CA GLN A 57 -15.71 -0.19 -2.99
C GLN A 57 -15.18 0.71 -1.86
N ARG A 58 -15.42 0.35 -0.59
CA ARG A 58 -14.86 1.05 0.58
C ARG A 58 -13.34 1.10 0.55
N THR A 59 -12.71 -0.04 0.25
CA THR A 59 -11.25 -0.17 0.13
C THR A 59 -10.70 0.63 -1.07
N GLN A 60 -11.43 0.65 -2.19
CA GLN A 60 -11.07 1.45 -3.36
C GLN A 60 -11.08 2.95 -3.04
N ALA A 61 -12.16 3.47 -2.44
CA ALA A 61 -12.25 4.88 -2.03
C ALA A 61 -11.11 5.29 -1.09
N LEU A 62 -10.73 4.42 -0.14
CA LEU A 62 -9.57 4.64 0.73
C LEU A 62 -8.25 4.68 -0.05
N ASN A 63 -8.06 3.79 -1.04
CA ASN A 63 -6.86 3.80 -1.88
C ASN A 63 -6.81 5.04 -2.79
N GLU A 64 -7.95 5.53 -3.29
CA GLU A 64 -8.06 6.78 -4.04
C GLU A 64 -7.70 8.00 -3.18
N ALA A 65 -8.15 8.04 -1.91
CA ALA A 65 -7.74 9.07 -0.96
C ALA A 65 -6.23 9.04 -0.70
N PHE A 66 -5.63 7.85 -0.52
CA PHE A 66 -4.18 7.69 -0.43
C PHE A 66 -3.44 8.18 -1.69
N ASN A 67 -4.01 7.98 -2.88
CA ASN A 67 -3.42 8.46 -4.12
C ASN A 67 -3.54 9.99 -4.29
N LYS A 68 -4.65 10.59 -3.84
CA LYS A 68 -4.78 12.06 -3.73
C LYS A 68 -3.73 12.65 -2.79
N LEU A 69 -3.54 12.02 -1.63
CA LEU A 69 -2.49 12.41 -0.67
C LEU A 69 -1.08 12.32 -1.26
N ARG A 70 -0.75 11.24 -1.99
CA ARG A 70 0.57 11.14 -2.67
C ARG A 70 0.83 12.24 -3.67
N LYS A 71 -0.19 12.76 -4.37
CA LYS A 71 -0.03 13.81 -5.38
C LYS A 71 0.34 15.19 -4.81
N ILE A 72 0.06 15.44 -3.53
CA ILE A 72 0.33 16.74 -2.87
C ILE A 72 1.58 16.73 -2.00
N ILE A 73 2.21 15.56 -1.79
CA ILE A 73 3.46 15.44 -1.05
C ILE A 73 4.62 15.59 -2.05
N PRO A 74 5.60 16.49 -1.83
CA PRO A 74 6.75 16.59 -2.71
C PRO A 74 7.65 15.35 -2.60
N THR A 75 7.84 14.67 -3.74
CA THR A 75 8.59 13.42 -3.87
C THR A 75 9.59 13.49 -5.01
N LEU A 76 10.69 12.76 -4.89
CA LEU A 76 11.62 12.53 -6.00
C LEU A 76 11.03 11.52 -6.99
N PRO A 77 11.44 11.53 -8.28
CA PRO A 77 10.94 10.58 -9.29
C PRO A 77 11.14 9.09 -8.97
N SER A 78 12.07 8.77 -8.05
CA SER A 78 12.36 7.39 -7.60
C SER A 78 11.53 6.95 -6.37
N ASP A 79 10.82 7.86 -5.70
CA ASP A 79 10.17 7.60 -4.41
C ASP A 79 8.96 6.64 -4.54
N LYS A 80 9.16 5.35 -4.21
CA LYS A 80 8.07 4.35 -4.13
C LYS A 80 7.53 4.25 -2.71
N LEU A 81 6.48 5.03 -2.40
CA LEU A 81 5.95 5.17 -1.04
C LEU A 81 4.82 4.17 -0.68
N SER A 82 5.09 3.28 0.27
CA SER A 82 4.07 2.47 0.96
C SER A 82 3.06 3.36 1.73
N LYS A 83 1.95 2.77 2.22
CA LYS A 83 0.94 3.52 3.00
C LYS A 83 1.54 4.20 4.23
N ILE A 84 2.36 3.49 5.02
CA ILE A 84 3.00 4.06 6.22
C ILE A 84 4.03 5.14 5.86
N GLN A 85 4.84 4.95 4.81
CA GLN A 85 5.77 5.99 4.34
C GLN A 85 5.03 7.24 3.83
N THR A 86 3.89 7.07 3.15
CA THR A 86 3.05 8.19 2.70
C THR A 86 2.57 9.02 3.90
N LEU A 87 2.09 8.38 4.97
CA LEU A 87 1.65 9.07 6.19
C LEU A 87 2.82 9.76 6.92
N ARG A 88 3.96 9.05 7.10
CA ARG A 88 5.17 9.61 7.74
C ARG A 88 5.78 10.78 6.95
N LEU A 89 5.64 10.79 5.62
CA LEU A 89 6.12 11.89 4.79
C LEU A 89 5.12 13.07 4.76
N ALA A 90 3.81 12.79 4.78
CA ALA A 90 2.76 13.81 4.89
C ALA A 90 2.90 14.64 6.18
N ALA A 91 3.06 13.97 7.34
CA ALA A 91 3.25 14.65 8.62
C ALA A 91 4.46 15.61 8.58
N ARG A 92 5.62 15.11 8.11
CA ARG A 92 6.82 15.93 7.98
C ARG A 92 6.71 17.07 6.98
N TYR A 93 5.89 16.92 5.93
CA TYR A 93 5.60 18.04 5.02
C TYR A 93 4.74 19.11 5.69
N ILE A 94 3.79 18.73 6.53
CA ILE A 94 3.05 19.69 7.38
C ILE A 94 4.01 20.40 8.35
N ASP A 95 4.88 19.67 9.05
CA ASP A 95 5.86 20.25 9.99
C ASP A 95 6.79 21.26 9.30
N PHE A 96 7.26 20.95 8.09
CA PHE A 96 8.05 21.85 7.25
C PHE A 96 7.27 23.12 6.89
N LEU A 97 6.02 22.99 6.40
CA LEU A 97 5.18 24.14 6.06
C LEU A 97 4.90 25.01 7.29
N CYS A 98 4.67 24.42 8.46
CA CYS A 98 4.50 25.14 9.73
C CYS A 98 5.76 25.95 10.11
N GLN A 99 6.97 25.42 9.89
CA GLN A 99 8.22 26.17 10.11
C GLN A 99 8.38 27.33 9.12
N VAL A 100 8.11 27.09 7.83
CA VAL A 100 8.17 28.13 6.79
C VAL A 100 7.20 29.28 7.08
N LEU A 101 6.00 28.98 7.59
CA LEU A 101 5.01 29.98 7.97
C LEU A 101 5.36 30.67 9.31
N GLY A 102 5.75 29.92 10.34
CA GLY A 102 6.04 30.45 11.67
C GLY A 102 7.30 31.32 11.76
N ASN A 103 8.25 31.15 10.83
CA ASN A 103 9.40 32.04 10.71
C ASN A 103 9.03 33.44 10.19
N ASN A 104 7.84 33.61 9.61
CA ASN A 104 7.37 34.88 9.06
C ASN A 104 6.83 35.85 10.13
N GLU A 105 6.34 35.35 11.28
CA GLU A 105 5.78 36.20 12.34
C GLU A 105 6.83 36.82 13.28
N LYS A 106 8.05 36.25 13.36
CA LYS A 106 9.05 36.65 14.36
C LYS A 106 9.92 37.86 13.95
N HIS A 107 9.85 38.30 12.70
CA HIS A 107 10.67 39.40 12.17
C HIS A 107 9.86 40.35 11.26
N PRO A 108 9.00 41.22 11.80
CA PRO A 108 8.20 42.17 11.00
C PRO A 108 9.03 43.16 10.17
N ASN A 109 10.35 43.26 10.44
CA ASN A 109 11.25 44.22 9.79
C ASN A 109 12.13 43.58 8.70
N SER A 110 12.00 42.28 8.42
CA SER A 110 12.75 41.61 7.34
C SER A 110 11.94 41.61 6.04
N THR A 111 11.70 42.81 5.50
CA THR A 111 10.85 43.07 4.32
C THR A 111 11.49 42.66 2.98
N ALA A 112 12.20 41.53 2.95
CA ALA A 112 12.73 40.92 1.73
C ALA A 112 12.72 39.39 1.83
N SER A 113 11.99 38.74 0.90
CA SER A 113 12.14 37.31 0.51
C SER A 113 11.24 36.22 1.16
N SER A 114 10.01 36.51 1.58
CA SER A 114 9.02 35.46 1.93
C SER A 114 7.66 35.54 1.22
N CYS A 115 7.40 36.58 0.42
CA CYS A 115 6.20 36.63 -0.43
C CYS A 115 6.33 35.64 -1.59
N PHE A 116 5.47 34.62 -1.61
CA PHE A 116 5.28 33.69 -2.72
C PHE A 116 6.52 32.85 -3.12
N ILE A 117 6.98 31.99 -2.21
CA ILE A 117 7.80 30.84 -2.62
C ILE A 117 6.94 29.95 -3.54
N ALA A 118 7.20 29.98 -4.85
CA ALA A 118 6.49 29.16 -5.84
C ALA A 118 6.55 27.67 -5.46
N HIS A 119 5.54 26.89 -5.87
CA HIS A 119 5.41 25.47 -5.52
C HIS A 119 6.67 24.63 -5.82
N GLU A 120 7.36 24.93 -6.92
CA GLU A 120 8.64 24.30 -7.30
C GLU A 120 9.76 24.61 -6.30
N ARG A 121 9.85 25.88 -5.83
CA ARG A 121 10.81 26.29 -4.81
C ARG A 121 10.50 25.68 -3.44
N LEU A 122 9.21 25.51 -3.06
CA LEU A 122 8.82 24.77 -1.85
C LEU A 122 9.18 23.28 -1.97
N SER A 123 8.95 22.68 -3.13
CA SER A 123 9.27 21.27 -3.39
C SER A 123 10.78 21.01 -3.31
N TYR A 124 11.59 21.92 -3.86
CA TYR A 124 13.05 21.88 -3.73
C TYR A 124 13.51 22.11 -2.28
N ALA A 125 12.99 23.14 -1.60
CA ALA A 125 13.35 23.43 -0.22
C ALA A 125 13.01 22.28 0.74
N PHE A 126 11.84 21.66 0.58
CA PHE A 126 11.49 20.42 1.30
C PHE A 126 12.43 19.27 0.92
N SER A 127 12.89 19.19 -0.33
CA SER A 127 13.84 18.16 -0.78
C SER A 127 15.24 18.33 -0.18
N VAL A 128 15.65 19.55 0.18
CA VAL A 128 16.90 19.82 0.90
C VAL A 128 16.71 19.55 2.40
N TRP A 129 15.68 20.15 3.01
CA TRP A 129 15.32 19.94 4.42
C TRP A 129 15.10 18.45 4.76
N ARG A 130 14.63 17.65 3.79
CA ARG A 130 14.47 16.20 3.96
C ARG A 130 15.73 15.35 3.80
N MET A 131 16.88 15.96 3.50
CA MET A 131 18.16 15.27 3.32
C MET A 131 19.19 15.65 4.39
N GLU A 132 18.98 16.76 5.11
CA GLU A 132 19.87 17.28 6.16
C GLU A 132 19.71 16.51 7.49
N GLY A 133 20.13 15.24 7.49
CA GLY A 133 20.56 14.48 8.68
C GLY A 133 19.46 13.86 9.56
N ALA A 134 18.30 14.49 9.74
CA ALA A 134 17.26 14.04 10.69
C ALA A 134 16.50 12.74 10.32
N TRP A 135 16.93 11.98 9.31
CA TRP A 135 16.06 11.06 8.54
C TRP A 135 16.19 9.58 8.89
N PHE A 136 17.21 9.19 9.66
CA PHE A 136 17.50 7.79 9.97
C PHE A 136 17.27 7.37 11.43
N GLN A 137 16.90 8.30 12.33
CA GLN A 137 16.99 8.06 13.77
C GLN A 137 15.78 7.35 14.43
N HIS A 138 14.79 6.92 13.64
CA HIS A 138 13.70 6.03 14.10
C HIS A 138 13.33 5.01 13.00
N GLN A 139 14.07 3.91 12.98
CA GLN A 139 13.60 2.62 12.43
C GLN A 139 12.59 2.02 13.42
#